data_AF-A0A2E7MXK7-F1
#
_entry.id   AF-A0A2E7MXK7-F1
#
_cell.length_a   1.000
_cell.length_b   1.000
_cell.length_c   1.000
_cell.angle_alpha   90.00
_cell.angle_beta   90.00
_cell.angle_gamma   90.00
#
_symmetry.space_group_name_H-M   'P 1'
#
loop_
_entity.id
_entity.type
_entity.pdbx_description
1 polymer ?
#
loop_
_entity_poly.entity_id
_entity_poly.type
_entity_poly.pdbx_seq_one_letter_code
_entity_poly.pdbx_strand_id
1 'polypeptide(L)' 'MWIAPEYFSRWRIFPRVFISMYIYLLYAVTMWFMALPDPNTQQAGLVSVVVGAGAAWFGLYVNSTSTNHNKES' A
#
# COMPACT_ATOMS: atom_id res chain seq x y z
N MET A 1 33.57 -16.79 2.92
CA MET A 1 33.10 -15.51 2.37
C MET A 1 31.59 -15.46 2.58
N TRP A 2 31.14 -14.66 3.54
CA TRP A 2 29.74 -14.59 4.00
C TRP A 2 28.86 -13.91 2.93
N ILE A 3 28.04 -14.69 2.23
CA ILE A 3 27.00 -14.21 1.31
C ILE A 3 25.72 -14.08 2.13
N ALA A 4 25.56 -12.98 2.86
CA ALA A 4 24.29 -12.65 3.50
C ALA A 4 23.80 -11.18 3.31
N PRO A 5 24.08 -10.46 2.20
CA PRO A 5 23.49 -9.12 2.01
C PRO A 5 22.11 -9.12 1.33
N GLU A 6 21.65 -10.23 0.74
CA GLU A 6 20.56 -10.15 -0.24
C GLU A 6 19.15 -10.14 0.37
N TYR A 7 18.96 -10.80 1.51
CA TYR A 7 17.68 -10.82 2.21
C TYR A 7 17.35 -9.47 2.88
N PHE A 8 18.37 -8.73 3.34
CA PHE A 8 18.19 -7.43 4.01
C PHE A 8 17.83 -6.30 3.04
N SER A 9 18.32 -6.34 1.79
CA SER A 9 17.93 -5.38 0.75
C SER A 9 16.49 -5.60 0.26
N ARG A 10 16.00 -6.85 0.22
CA ARG A 10 14.68 -7.17 -0.34
C ARG A 10 13.51 -6.72 0.55
N TRP A 11 13.70 -6.71 1.87
CA TRP A 11 12.64 -6.36 2.83
C TRP A 11 12.29 -4.86 2.88
N ARG A 12 13.19 -3.96 2.45
CA ARG A 12 12.95 -2.49 2.37
C ARG A 12 12.46 -2.01 1.00
N ILE A 13 12.62 -2.80 -0.06
CA ILE A 13 12.12 -2.45 -1.39
C ILE A 13 10.59 -2.54 -1.44
N PHE A 14 10.02 -3.58 -0.85
CA PHE A 14 8.58 -3.80 -0.83
C PHE A 14 7.79 -2.61 -0.25
N PRO A 15 8.11 -2.08 0.95
CA PRO A 15 7.38 -0.94 1.50
C PRO A 15 7.56 0.34 0.67
N ARG A 16 8.74 0.56 0.08
CA ARG A 16 9.00 1.74 -0.76
C ARG A 16 8.22 1.70 -2.07
N VAL A 17 8.25 0.55 -2.74
CA VAL A 17 7.49 0.33 -3.99
C VAL A 17 6.00 0.40 -3.70
N PHE A 18 5.53 -0.16 -2.60
CA PHE A 18 4.12 -0.11 -2.19
C PHE A 18 3.64 1.33 -1.94
N ILE A 19 4.41 2.15 -1.23
CA ILE A 19 4.08 3.57 -1.02
C ILE A 19 4.02 4.32 -2.35
N SER A 20 5.00 4.11 -3.23
CA SER A 20 5.02 4.78 -4.54
C SER A 20 3.83 4.38 -5.42
N MET A 21 3.48 3.09 -5.43
CA MET A 21 2.31 2.56 -6.12
C MET A 21 1.02 3.15 -5.55
N TYR A 22 0.90 3.24 -4.22
CA TYR A 22 -0.28 3.79 -3.56
C TYR A 22 -0.51 5.25 -3.91
N ILE A 23 0.55 6.08 -3.86
CA ILE A 23 0.48 7.50 -4.25
C ILE A 23 0.07 7.64 -5.71
N TYR A 24 0.63 6.81 -6.59
CA TYR A 24 0.26 6.81 -8.01
C TYR A 24 -1.20 6.43 -8.23
N LEU A 25 -1.68 5.39 -7.55
CA LEU A 25 -3.05 4.88 -7.70
C LEU A 25 -4.08 5.89 -7.17
N LEU A 26 -3.79 6.53 -6.04
CA LEU A 26 -4.56 7.65 -5.50
C LEU A 26 -4.60 8.83 -6.47
N TYR A 27 -3.44 9.25 -6.97
CA TYR A 27 -3.34 10.34 -7.92
C TYR A 27 -4.15 10.04 -9.20
N ALA A 28 -4.01 8.84 -9.76
CA ALA A 28 -4.73 8.42 -10.96
C ALA A 28 -6.26 8.40 -10.74
N VAL A 29 -6.72 7.85 -9.62
CA VAL A 29 -8.16 7.79 -9.28
C VAL A 29 -8.73 9.18 -9.00
N THR A 30 -8.00 10.05 -8.29
CA THR A 30 -8.43 11.43 -8.02
C THR A 30 -8.44 12.27 -9.30
N MET A 31 -7.43 12.15 -10.15
CA MET A 31 -7.38 12.85 -11.44
C MET A 31 -8.48 12.35 -12.38
N TRP A 32 -8.74 11.05 -12.42
CA TRP A 32 -9.86 10.49 -13.17
C TRP A 32 -11.20 11.03 -12.65
N PHE A 33 -11.40 11.06 -11.33
CA PHE A 33 -12.61 11.61 -10.71
C PHE A 33 -12.81 13.10 -11.01
N MET A 34 -11.74 13.89 -11.00
CA MET A 34 -11.77 15.32 -11.33
C MET A 34 -11.95 15.59 -12.83
N ALA A 35 -11.56 14.66 -13.71
CA ALA A 35 -11.72 14.79 -15.16
C ALA A 35 -13.14 14.46 -15.66
N LEU A 36 -14.00 13.92 -14.80
CA LEU A 36 -15.38 13.61 -15.15
C LEU A 36 -16.23 14.90 -15.22
N PRO A 37 -16.94 15.15 -16.34
CA PRO A 37 -17.76 16.35 -16.51
C PRO A 37 -19.02 16.36 -15.62
N ASP A 38 -19.46 15.20 -15.11
CA ASP A 38 -20.57 15.05 -14.17
C ASP A 38 -20.14 14.16 -12.98
N PRO A 39 -19.69 14.76 -11.86
CA PRO A 39 -19.29 13.98 -10.68
C PRO A 39 -20.52 13.32 -10.03
N ASN A 40 -20.63 11.99 -10.16
CA ASN A 40 -21.67 11.18 -9.54
C ASN A 40 -21.20 10.59 -8.20
N THR A 41 -22.08 10.54 -7.20
CA THR A 41 -21.86 9.92 -5.89
C THR A 41 -21.42 8.45 -5.98
N GLN A 42 -21.83 7.70 -7.00
CA GLN A 42 -21.35 6.33 -7.21
C GLN A 42 -19.85 6.25 -7.53
N GLN A 43 -19.32 7.20 -8.30
CA GLN A 43 -17.90 7.22 -8.67
C GLN A 43 -17.03 7.64 -7.47
N ALA A 44 -17.53 8.55 -6.63
CA ALA A 44 -16.91 8.88 -5.35
C ALA A 44 -16.85 7.66 -4.41
N GLY A 45 -17.84 6.77 -4.48
CA GLY A 45 -17.83 5.49 -3.76
C GLY A 45 -16.66 4.59 -4.18
N LEU A 46 -16.33 4.53 -5.47
CA LEU A 46 -15.22 3.74 -5.99
C LEU A 46 -13.86 4.28 -5.52
N VAL A 47 -13.72 5.61 -5.45
CA VAL A 47 -12.55 6.28 -4.83
C VAL A 47 -12.39 5.85 -3.38
N SER A 48 -13.48 5.87 -2.59
CA SER A 48 -13.48 5.48 -1.17
C SER A 48 -13.08 4.01 -0.96
N VAL A 49 -13.58 3.10 -1.80
CA VAL A 49 -13.20 1.67 -1.75
C VAL A 49 -11.71 1.48 -2.02
N VAL A 50 -11.15 2.19 -2.99
CA VAL A 50 -9.72 2.13 -3.32
C VAL A 50 -8.86 2.62 -2.15
N VAL A 51 -9.24 3.73 -1.52
CA VAL A 51 -8.54 4.28 -0.34
C VAL A 51 -8.67 3.34 0.87
N GLY A 52 -9.87 2.81 1.13
CA GLY A 52 -10.13 1.89 2.24
C GLY A 52 -9.38 0.56 2.11
N ALA A 53 -9.33 0.00 0.90
CA ALA A 53 -8.56 -1.21 0.62
C ALA A 53 -7.05 -0.97 0.86
N GLY A 54 -6.51 0.18 0.47
CA GLY A 54 -5.11 0.53 0.72
C GLY A 54 -4.77 0.65 2.21
N ALA A 55 -5.66 1.24 3.02
CA ALA A 55 -5.49 1.34 4.46
C ALA A 55 -5.54 -0.03 5.16
N ALA A 56 -6.46 -0.91 4.74
CA ALA A 56 -6.58 -2.27 5.26
C ALA A 56 -5.31 -3.10 4.97
N TRP A 57 -4.80 -3.04 3.74
CA TRP A 57 -3.56 -3.72 3.35
C TRP A 57 -2.34 -3.20 4.11
N PHE A 58 -2.25 -1.88 4.34
CA PHE A 58 -1.17 -1.30 5.14
C PHE A 58 -1.21 -1.81 6.59
N GLY A 59 -2.40 -1.90 7.20
CA GLY A 59 -2.57 -2.46 8.53
C GLY A 59 -2.12 -3.92 8.64
N LEU A 60 -2.48 -4.76 7.65
CA LEU A 60 -2.04 -6.15 7.57
C LEU A 60 -0.52 -6.26 7.40
N TYR A 61 0.10 -5.40 6.59
CA TYR A 61 1.55 -5.38 6.37
C TYR A 61 2.34 -4.99 7.62
N VAL A 62 1.91 -3.95 8.34
CA VAL A 62 2.56 -3.52 9.59
C VAL A 62 2.39 -4.59 10.68
N ASN A 63 1.21 -5.19 10.81
CA ASN A 63 0.94 -6.20 11.84
C ASN A 63 1.70 -7.52 11.60
N SER A 64 1.87 -7.94 10.34
CA SER A 64 2.60 -9.17 9.99
C SER A 64 4.12 -9.06 10.17
N THR A 65 4.68 -7.85 10.19
CA THR A 65 6.09 -7.60 10.54
C THR A 65 6.39 -7.88 12.02
N SER A 66 5.43 -7.61 12.91
CA SER A 66 5.63 -7.68 14.36
C SER A 66 5.52 -9.08 14.97
N THR A 67 4.94 -10.07 14.27
CA THR A 67 4.65 -11.39 14.86
C THR A 67 5.87 -12.33 14.96
N ASN A 68 7.00 -11.99 14.33
CA ASN A 68 8.20 -12.84 14.33
C ASN A 68 9.11 -12.66 15.57
N HIS A 69 8.71 -11.88 16.58
CA HIS A 69 9.54 -11.58 17.76
C HIS A 69 9.06 -12.23 19.08
N ASN A 70 8.14 -13.20 19.03
CA ASN A 70 7.63 -13.84 20.26
C ASN A 70 7.42 -15.35 20.10
N LYS A 71 8.51 -16.08 19.84
CA LYS A 71 8.59 -17.54 20.00
C LYS A 71 10.01 -17.95 20.45
N GLU A 72 10.55 -17.32 21.48
CA GLU A 72 11.75 -17.81 22.17
C GLU A 72 11.95 -17.04 23.49
N SER A 73 11.19 -17.42 24.52
CA SER A 73 11.50 -17.16 25.92
C SER A 73 10.81 -18.18 26.80
#